data_AF-A0A3P7F3I5-F1
#
_entry.id   AF-A0A3P7F3I5-F1
#
_cell.length_a   1.000
_cell.length_b   1.000
_cell.length_c   1.000
_cell.angle_alpha   90.00
_cell.angle_beta   90.00
_cell.angle_gamma   90.00
#
_symmetry.space_group_name_H-M   'P 1'
#
loop_
_entity.id
_entity.type
_entity.pdbx_description
1 polymer ?
#
loop_
_entity_poly.entity_id
_entity_poly.type
_entity_poly.pdbx_seq_one_letter_code
_entity_poly.pdbx_strand_id
1 'polypeptide(L)'
;MRYCDYYGRVFCQRCHQGARSRIPARIVYQWNFKEYPVSDIAHRFLSDNHQQPVINVSAIDSRFYNRIRRLKKIRELRIKLVHIWSYIRLCNIAKETITKYGNLYATFSTVPNYMLSDADVYSVEDLENVQKGELFRTIAPLVQYGQYHIEGCEHCRAQAFVCELCDEKNDLLFPFQVAYVDRCEECGSLSHKKCAIKRQKDEKPCPKCLRIRQNLERHRCYSEWSLTPIEQQVTMMSSLND
;
A
#
# COMPACT_ATOMS: atom_id res chain seq x y z
N MET A 1 -31.56 33.14 8.41
CA MET A 1 -30.15 32.73 8.25
C MET A 1 -29.99 31.30 8.75
N ARG A 2 -29.09 30.49 8.18
CA ARG A 2 -28.81 29.09 8.58
C ARG A 2 -27.32 28.80 8.56
N TYR A 3 -26.82 27.99 9.48
CA TYR A 3 -25.41 27.63 9.60
C TYR A 3 -25.07 26.41 8.75
N CYS A 4 -24.02 26.50 7.94
CA CYS A 4 -23.48 25.39 7.15
C CYS A 4 -22.30 24.75 7.91
N ASP A 5 -22.48 23.49 8.32
CA ASP A 5 -21.46 22.74 9.06
C ASP A 5 -20.22 22.40 8.21
N TYR A 6 -20.34 22.37 6.88
CA TYR A 6 -19.21 22.09 6.00
C TYR A 6 -18.23 23.26 5.90
N TYR A 7 -18.74 24.49 5.69
CA TYR A 7 -17.91 25.69 5.59
C TYR A 7 -17.68 26.41 6.92
N GLY A 8 -18.44 26.06 7.97
CA GLY A 8 -18.37 26.71 9.28
C GLY A 8 -18.86 28.15 9.28
N ARG A 9 -19.86 28.48 8.45
CA ARG A 9 -20.35 29.86 8.24
C ARG A 9 -21.85 29.91 8.05
N VAL A 10 -22.43 31.09 8.25
CA VAL A 10 -23.87 31.34 8.09
C VAL A 10 -24.19 31.76 6.66
N PHE A 11 -25.26 31.19 6.11
CA PHE A 11 -25.79 31.47 4.77
C PHE A 11 -27.23 31.98 4.85
N CYS A 12 -27.65 32.75 3.84
CA CYS A 12 -29.04 33.21 3.73
C CYS A 12 -29.98 32.06 3.35
N GLN A 13 -31.29 32.26 3.53
CA GLN A 13 -32.30 31.22 3.24
C GLN A 13 -32.33 30.78 1.76
N ARG A 14 -31.86 31.63 0.83
CA ARG A 14 -31.76 31.28 -0.59
C ARG A 14 -30.57 30.36 -0.90
N CYS A 15 -29.47 30.49 -0.15
CA CYS A 15 -28.25 29.71 -0.33
C CYS A 15 -28.16 28.47 0.58
N HIS A 16 -29.13 28.31 1.48
CA HIS A 16 -29.21 27.19 2.40
C HIS A 16 -30.69 26.81 2.58
N GLN A 17 -31.22 26.03 1.65
CA GLN A 17 -32.65 25.67 1.62
C GLN A 17 -33.00 24.53 2.59
N GLY A 18 -32.00 23.92 3.22
CA GLY A 18 -32.17 22.91 4.27
C GLY A 18 -31.50 21.59 3.93
N ALA A 19 -30.67 21.58 2.88
CA ALA A 19 -29.85 20.44 2.51
C ALA A 19 -29.02 19.93 3.70
N ARG A 20 -28.82 18.62 3.72
CA ARG A 20 -28.01 17.92 4.71
C ARG A 20 -27.06 16.98 3.99
N SER A 21 -25.86 16.83 4.53
CA SER A 21 -24.86 15.91 3.99
C SER A 21 -24.00 15.35 5.12
N ARG A 22 -23.41 14.17 4.88
CA ARG A 22 -22.28 13.71 5.69
C ARG A 22 -21.06 14.56 5.36
N ILE A 23 -20.24 14.84 6.38
CA ILE A 23 -19.10 15.74 6.25
C ILE A 23 -17.80 14.92 6.32
N PRO A 24 -16.96 14.91 5.25
CA PRO A 24 -15.74 14.11 5.19
C PRO A 24 -14.81 14.32 6.39
N ALA A 25 -14.61 15.56 6.83
CA ALA A 25 -13.78 15.86 8.00
C ALA A 25 -14.30 15.17 9.28
N ARG A 26 -15.63 15.14 9.50
CA ARG A 26 -16.23 14.45 10.65
C ARG A 26 -16.10 12.93 10.54
N ILE A 27 -16.16 12.38 9.32
CA ILE A 27 -15.90 10.95 9.10
C ILE A 27 -14.45 10.61 9.44
N VAL A 28 -13.47 11.35 8.90
CA VAL A 28 -12.05 11.04 9.09
C VAL A 28 -11.60 11.27 10.54
N TYR A 29 -11.98 12.39 11.17
CA TYR A 29 -11.52 12.73 12.52
C TYR A 29 -12.36 12.10 13.64
N GLN A 30 -13.65 11.82 13.41
CA GLN A 30 -14.57 11.41 14.47
C GLN A 30 -15.29 10.09 14.17
N TRP A 31 -15.05 9.48 13.00
CA TRP A 31 -15.80 8.30 12.54
C TRP A 31 -17.31 8.51 12.58
N ASN A 32 -17.74 9.73 12.24
CA ASN A 32 -19.12 10.20 12.41
C ASN A 32 -19.80 10.36 11.06
N PHE A 33 -20.78 9.48 10.80
CA PHE A 33 -21.53 9.39 9.54
C PHE A 33 -22.93 9.99 9.63
N LYS A 34 -23.21 10.80 10.66
CA LYS A 34 -24.45 11.57 10.73
C LYS A 34 -24.46 12.65 9.65
N GLU A 35 -25.65 13.03 9.20
CA GLU A 35 -25.84 14.15 8.29
C GLU A 35 -26.02 15.45 9.06
N TYR A 36 -25.42 16.53 8.57
CA TYR A 36 -25.46 17.85 9.16
C TYR A 36 -25.99 18.88 8.16
N PRO A 37 -26.61 19.98 8.62
CA PRO A 37 -27.03 21.07 7.76
C PRO A 37 -25.85 21.64 6.96
N VAL A 38 -26.03 21.76 5.65
CA VAL A 38 -25.03 22.34 4.75
C VAL A 38 -25.69 23.31 3.79
N SER A 39 -24.94 24.32 3.33
CA SER A 39 -25.39 25.22 2.27
C SER A 39 -25.60 24.43 0.97
N ASP A 40 -26.43 24.95 0.08
CA ASP A 40 -26.79 24.22 -1.14
C ASP A 40 -25.57 24.04 -2.08
N ILE A 41 -24.63 24.99 -2.04
CA ILE A 41 -23.33 24.88 -2.72
C ILE A 41 -22.48 23.76 -2.13
N ALA A 42 -22.39 23.68 -0.79
CA ALA A 42 -21.66 22.60 -0.12
C ALA A 42 -22.28 21.24 -0.41
N HIS A 43 -23.62 21.16 -0.40
CA HIS A 43 -24.34 19.93 -0.72
C HIS A 43 -24.00 19.42 -2.12
N ARG A 44 -24.06 20.29 -3.15
CA ARG A 44 -23.68 19.91 -4.52
C ARG A 44 -22.24 19.44 -4.59
N PHE A 45 -21.31 20.22 -4.04
CA PHE A 45 -19.89 19.84 -4.02
C PHE A 45 -19.66 18.47 -3.37
N LEU A 46 -20.28 18.22 -2.21
CA LEU A 46 -20.15 16.96 -1.48
C LEU A 46 -20.76 15.79 -2.25
N SER A 47 -21.90 15.99 -2.92
CA SER A 47 -22.54 14.98 -3.76
C SER A 47 -21.69 14.65 -4.99
N ASP A 48 -21.18 15.67 -5.69
CA ASP A 48 -20.35 15.49 -6.90
C ASP A 48 -19.03 14.77 -6.61
N ASN A 49 -18.51 14.88 -5.38
CA ASN A 49 -17.23 14.29 -4.97
C ASN A 49 -17.40 13.07 -4.05
N HIS A 50 -18.62 12.54 -3.89
CA HIS A 50 -18.90 11.46 -2.94
C HIS A 50 -18.08 10.18 -3.21
N GLN A 51 -17.92 9.86 -4.50
CA GLN A 51 -17.18 8.68 -4.98
C GLN A 51 -15.73 8.98 -5.37
N GLN A 52 -15.28 10.23 -5.27
CA GLN A 52 -13.96 10.63 -5.71
C GLN A 52 -12.89 10.16 -4.69
N PRO A 53 -11.91 9.33 -5.08
CA PRO A 53 -10.90 8.77 -4.16
C PRO A 53 -9.77 9.77 -3.86
N VAL A 54 -10.07 10.82 -3.10
CA VAL A 54 -9.11 11.91 -2.77
C VAL A 54 -8.70 11.95 -1.30
N ILE A 55 -9.26 11.10 -0.45
CA ILE A 55 -8.99 11.09 0.99
C ILE A 55 -7.84 10.11 1.27
N ASN A 56 -6.62 10.62 1.37
CA ASN A 56 -5.52 9.84 1.94
C ASN A 56 -5.59 9.91 3.47
N VAL A 57 -6.13 8.86 4.10
CA VAL A 57 -6.43 8.88 5.54
C VAL A 57 -5.16 8.89 6.41
N SER A 58 -4.08 8.23 5.97
CA SER A 58 -2.80 8.21 6.68
C SER A 58 -2.09 9.57 6.63
N ALA A 59 -2.21 10.29 5.51
CA ALA A 59 -1.66 11.63 5.37
C ALA A 59 -2.43 12.68 6.19
N ILE A 60 -3.75 12.49 6.35
CA ILE A 60 -4.59 13.39 7.15
C ILE A 60 -4.41 13.13 8.65
N ASP A 61 -4.46 11.86 9.09
CA ASP A 61 -4.21 11.49 10.48
C ASP A 61 -3.54 10.12 10.58
N SER A 62 -2.28 10.11 10.99
CA SER A 62 -1.46 8.90 11.19
C SER A 62 -2.06 7.90 12.20
N ARG A 63 -2.96 8.37 13.08
CA ARG A 63 -3.65 7.54 14.08
C ARG A 63 -5.00 7.03 13.60
N PHE A 64 -5.46 7.38 12.39
CA PHE A 64 -6.78 7.01 11.86
C PHE A 64 -7.10 5.52 12.06
N TYR A 65 -6.23 4.64 11.59
CA TYR A 65 -6.42 3.19 11.73
C TYR A 65 -6.36 2.69 13.17
N ASN A 66 -5.71 3.42 14.07
CA ASN A 66 -5.51 2.99 15.45
C ASN A 66 -6.75 3.11 16.33
N ARG A 67 -7.70 3.97 15.94
CA ARG A 67 -8.87 4.30 16.76
C ARG A 67 -9.91 3.18 16.81
N ILE A 68 -10.06 2.40 15.74
CA ILE A 68 -11.15 1.43 15.59
C ILE A 68 -10.60 0.11 15.04
N ARG A 69 -10.92 -1.01 15.69
CA ARG A 69 -10.50 -2.36 15.26
C ARG A 69 -10.87 -2.66 13.80
N ARG A 70 -12.04 -2.20 13.35
CA ARG A 70 -12.50 -2.36 11.97
C ARG A 70 -11.57 -1.65 10.98
N LEU A 71 -11.10 -0.45 11.31
CA LEU A 71 -10.16 0.30 10.47
C LEU A 71 -8.82 -0.43 10.31
N LYS A 72 -8.27 -0.99 11.40
CA LYS A 72 -7.06 -1.83 11.33
C LYS A 72 -7.24 -3.00 10.36
N LYS A 73 -8.35 -3.74 10.50
CA LYS A 73 -8.64 -4.90 9.66
C LYS A 73 -8.78 -4.56 8.18
N ILE A 74 -9.51 -3.49 7.83
CA ILE A 74 -9.65 -3.13 6.41
C ILE A 74 -8.32 -2.67 5.82
N ARG A 75 -7.49 -1.96 6.60
CA ARG A 75 -6.15 -1.56 6.17
C ARG A 75 -5.31 -2.78 5.81
N GLU A 76 -5.26 -3.77 6.69
CA GLU A 76 -4.54 -5.01 6.45
C GLU A 76 -5.02 -5.70 5.16
N LEU A 77 -6.34 -5.79 4.94
CA LEU A 77 -6.90 -6.35 3.71
C LEU A 77 -6.52 -5.54 2.47
N ARG A 78 -6.53 -4.21 2.53
CA ARG A 78 -6.16 -3.36 1.39
C ARG A 78 -4.68 -3.44 1.06
N ILE A 79 -3.80 -3.45 2.06
CA ILE A 79 -2.35 -3.67 1.86
C ILE A 79 -2.12 -5.01 1.17
N LYS A 80 -2.78 -6.07 1.65
CA LYS A 80 -2.74 -7.38 1.01
C LYS A 80 -3.23 -7.33 -0.43
N LEU A 81 -4.36 -6.68 -0.68
CA LEU A 81 -4.96 -6.55 -2.01
C LEU A 81 -3.98 -5.91 -3.02
N VAL A 82 -3.36 -4.78 -2.64
CA VAL A 82 -2.36 -4.09 -3.48
C VAL A 82 -1.18 -5.01 -3.80
N HIS A 83 -0.65 -5.70 -2.78
CA HIS A 83 0.45 -6.63 -2.98
C HIS A 83 0.07 -7.81 -3.86
N ILE A 84 -1.08 -8.44 -3.62
CA ILE A 84 -1.59 -9.55 -4.44
C ILE A 84 -1.78 -9.11 -5.89
N TRP A 85 -2.37 -7.93 -6.12
CA TRP A 85 -2.57 -7.41 -7.47
C TRP A 85 -1.26 -7.31 -8.26
N SER A 86 -0.15 -6.95 -7.60
CA SER A 86 1.15 -6.86 -8.25
C SER A 86 1.63 -8.18 -8.88
N TYR A 87 1.22 -9.33 -8.32
CA TYR A 87 1.45 -10.66 -8.88
C TYR A 87 0.39 -11.02 -9.93
N ILE A 88 -0.90 -10.90 -9.57
CA ILE A 88 -2.01 -11.30 -10.44
C ILE A 88 -1.95 -10.58 -11.80
N ARG A 89 -1.62 -9.29 -11.82
CA ARG A 89 -1.54 -8.51 -13.06
C ARG A 89 -0.45 -8.98 -14.04
N LEU A 90 0.61 -9.61 -13.51
CA LEU A 90 1.78 -10.07 -14.27
C LEU A 90 1.78 -11.60 -14.50
N CYS A 91 0.81 -12.32 -13.93
CA CYS A 91 0.74 -13.76 -14.02
C CYS A 91 -0.18 -14.20 -15.16
N ASN A 92 0.40 -14.81 -16.19
CA ASN A 92 -0.40 -15.36 -17.29
C ASN A 92 -1.28 -16.54 -16.85
N ILE A 93 -0.84 -17.33 -15.85
CA ILE A 93 -1.66 -18.40 -15.28
C ILE A 93 -2.90 -17.82 -14.58
N ALA A 94 -2.78 -16.66 -13.91
CA ALA A 94 -3.91 -15.99 -13.27
C ALA A 94 -4.98 -15.53 -14.27
N LYS A 95 -4.58 -15.18 -15.50
CA LYS A 95 -5.50 -14.83 -16.59
C LYS A 95 -6.36 -15.99 -17.06
N GLU A 96 -5.91 -17.23 -16.86
CA GLU A 96 -6.65 -18.45 -17.21
C GLU A 96 -7.25 -19.15 -15.98
N THR A 97 -6.98 -18.66 -14.77
CA THR A 97 -7.44 -19.30 -13.53
C THR A 97 -8.93 -19.03 -13.31
N ILE A 98 -9.74 -20.08 -13.32
CA ILE A 98 -11.17 -20.01 -12.99
C ILE A 98 -11.40 -20.32 -11.52
N THR A 99 -12.11 -19.42 -10.83
CA THR A 99 -12.53 -19.57 -9.43
C THR A 99 -14.05 -19.77 -9.35
N LYS A 100 -14.57 -20.03 -8.15
CA LYS A 100 -16.01 -20.07 -7.88
C LYS A 100 -16.76 -18.79 -8.29
N TYR A 101 -16.07 -17.64 -8.34
CA TYR A 101 -16.64 -16.34 -8.69
C TYR A 101 -16.27 -15.87 -10.11
N GLY A 102 -15.79 -16.79 -10.95
CA GLY A 102 -15.34 -16.51 -12.30
C GLY A 102 -13.82 -16.41 -12.40
N ASN A 103 -13.36 -15.85 -13.52
CA ASN A 103 -11.95 -15.73 -13.83
C ASN A 103 -11.21 -14.80 -12.85
N LEU A 104 -10.12 -15.29 -12.25
CA LEU A 104 -9.39 -14.59 -11.18
C LEU A 104 -8.93 -13.19 -11.61
N TYR A 105 -8.22 -13.08 -12.74
CA TYR A 105 -7.75 -11.79 -13.24
C TYR A 105 -8.92 -10.83 -13.53
N ALA A 106 -9.99 -11.33 -14.16
CA ALA A 106 -11.17 -10.54 -14.46
C ALA A 106 -11.87 -10.04 -13.19
N THR A 107 -11.98 -10.88 -12.14
CA THR A 107 -12.57 -10.47 -10.87
C THR A 107 -11.79 -9.32 -10.23
N PHE A 108 -10.45 -9.38 -10.23
CA PHE A 108 -9.62 -8.26 -9.76
C PHE A 108 -9.80 -7.00 -10.63
N SER A 109 -9.96 -7.17 -11.93
CA SER A 109 -10.14 -6.06 -12.88
C SER A 109 -11.47 -5.31 -12.72
N THR A 110 -12.43 -5.86 -11.96
CA THR A 110 -13.67 -5.14 -11.59
C THR A 110 -13.46 -4.14 -10.45
N VAL A 111 -12.34 -4.23 -9.73
CA VAL A 111 -12.01 -3.32 -8.64
C VAL A 111 -11.39 -2.04 -9.22
N PRO A 112 -11.82 -0.85 -8.77
CA PRO A 112 -11.22 0.40 -9.20
C PRO A 112 -9.69 0.44 -8.98
N ASN A 113 -8.96 0.94 -9.99
CA ASN A 113 -7.49 0.92 -10.00
C ASN A 113 -6.86 1.54 -8.74
N TYR A 114 -7.41 2.65 -8.22
CA TYR A 114 -6.87 3.32 -7.02
C TYR A 114 -6.85 2.38 -5.80
N MET A 115 -7.81 1.47 -5.71
CA MET A 115 -7.93 0.51 -4.61
C MET A 115 -6.93 -0.65 -4.74
N LEU A 116 -6.47 -0.91 -5.96
CA LEU A 116 -5.45 -1.89 -6.30
C LEU A 116 -4.02 -1.31 -6.25
N SER A 117 -3.86 0.01 -6.16
CA SER A 117 -2.55 0.68 -6.16
C SER A 117 -2.18 1.35 -4.83
N ASP A 118 -3.16 1.87 -4.08
CA ASP A 118 -2.93 2.57 -2.81
C ASP A 118 -3.92 2.09 -1.75
N ALA A 119 -3.41 1.63 -0.60
CA ALA A 119 -4.24 1.12 0.49
C ALA A 119 -4.85 2.22 1.37
N ASP A 120 -4.31 3.45 1.32
CA ASP A 120 -4.65 4.55 2.23
C ASP A 120 -5.54 5.61 1.57
N VAL A 121 -5.82 5.51 0.27
CA VAL A 121 -6.70 6.43 -0.47
C VAL A 121 -8.13 5.92 -0.51
N TYR A 122 -9.09 6.75 -0.09
CA TYR A 122 -10.51 6.44 -0.02
C TYR A 122 -11.37 7.59 -0.60
N SER A 123 -12.56 7.25 -1.05
CA SER A 123 -13.68 8.18 -1.22
C SER A 123 -14.55 8.21 0.05
N VAL A 124 -15.54 9.11 0.09
CA VAL A 124 -16.53 9.12 1.18
C VAL A 124 -17.37 7.84 1.14
N GLU A 125 -17.77 7.42 -0.07
CA GLU A 125 -18.48 6.15 -0.28
C GLU A 125 -17.70 4.96 0.25
N ASP A 126 -16.39 4.87 0.01
CA ASP A 126 -15.58 3.76 0.52
C ASP A 126 -15.60 3.70 2.04
N LEU A 127 -15.48 4.86 2.71
CA LEU A 127 -15.52 4.92 4.17
C LEU A 127 -16.90 4.53 4.71
N GLU A 128 -17.98 4.89 4.01
CA GLU A 128 -19.32 4.39 4.31
C GLU A 128 -19.43 2.87 4.12
N ASN A 129 -18.84 2.33 3.05
CA ASN A 129 -18.82 0.89 2.78
C ASN A 129 -17.97 0.14 3.81
N VAL A 130 -16.92 0.76 4.37
CA VAL A 130 -16.22 0.25 5.56
C VAL A 130 -17.14 0.27 6.77
N GLN A 131 -17.92 1.33 6.98
CA GLN A 131 -18.86 1.43 8.09
C GLN A 131 -19.98 0.38 7.99
N LYS A 132 -20.51 0.13 6.80
CA LYS A 132 -21.57 -0.85 6.52
C LYS A 132 -21.04 -2.29 6.48
N GLY A 133 -19.74 -2.48 6.26
CA GLY A 133 -19.10 -3.78 6.13
C GLY A 133 -19.04 -4.31 4.70
N GLU A 134 -19.61 -3.59 3.73
CA GLU A 134 -19.63 -3.98 2.33
C GLU A 134 -18.23 -4.04 1.72
N LEU A 135 -17.34 -3.11 2.08
CA LEU A 135 -15.98 -3.13 1.55
C LEU A 135 -15.21 -4.39 1.97
N PHE A 136 -15.50 -4.95 3.15
CA PHE A 136 -14.92 -6.24 3.57
C PHE A 136 -15.46 -7.39 2.72
N ARG A 137 -16.76 -7.39 2.41
CA ARG A 137 -17.38 -8.43 1.59
C ARG A 137 -16.82 -8.45 0.18
N THR A 138 -16.47 -7.28 -0.36
CA THR A 138 -15.83 -7.17 -1.67
C THR A 138 -14.36 -7.59 -1.63
N ILE A 139 -13.57 -7.10 -0.67
CA ILE A 139 -12.10 -7.27 -0.70
C ILE A 139 -11.65 -8.62 -0.13
N ALA A 140 -12.26 -9.11 0.96
CA ALA A 140 -11.76 -10.28 1.67
C ALA A 140 -11.72 -11.56 0.79
N PRO A 141 -12.75 -11.86 -0.03
CA PRO A 141 -12.68 -13.00 -0.95
C PRO A 141 -11.57 -12.84 -1.99
N LEU A 142 -11.39 -11.65 -2.59
CA LEU A 142 -10.32 -11.40 -3.55
C LEU A 142 -8.94 -11.66 -2.95
N VAL A 143 -8.71 -11.18 -1.73
CA VAL A 143 -7.48 -11.44 -0.99
C VAL A 143 -7.28 -12.95 -0.81
N GLN A 144 -8.30 -13.68 -0.35
CA GLN A 144 -8.20 -15.12 -0.15
C GLN A 144 -7.86 -15.87 -1.45
N TYR A 145 -8.55 -15.59 -2.55
CA TYR A 145 -8.30 -16.26 -3.84
C TYR A 145 -6.95 -15.90 -4.43
N GLY A 146 -6.55 -14.63 -4.33
CA GLY A 146 -5.25 -14.19 -4.80
C GLY A 146 -4.10 -14.82 -4.00
N GLN A 147 -4.22 -14.93 -2.68
CA GLN A 147 -3.24 -15.65 -1.85
C GLN A 147 -3.14 -17.12 -2.25
N TYR A 148 -4.28 -17.82 -2.34
CA TYR A 148 -4.32 -19.22 -2.73
C TYR A 148 -3.66 -19.46 -4.10
N HIS A 149 -3.95 -18.59 -5.07
CA HIS A 149 -3.30 -18.65 -6.39
C HIS A 149 -1.80 -18.41 -6.29
N ILE A 150 -1.36 -17.33 -5.63
CA ILE A 150 0.07 -16.96 -5.58
C ILE A 150 0.90 -18.04 -4.88
N GLU A 151 0.39 -18.61 -3.79
CA GLU A 151 1.08 -19.65 -3.03
C GLU A 151 1.14 -20.99 -3.79
N GLY A 152 0.17 -21.27 -4.67
CA GLY A 152 0.13 -22.49 -5.48
C GLY A 152 0.70 -22.36 -6.90
N CYS A 153 0.88 -21.15 -7.42
CA CYS A 153 1.27 -20.89 -8.80
C CYS A 153 2.80 -20.81 -8.95
N GLU A 154 3.38 -21.66 -9.80
CA GLU A 154 4.83 -21.69 -10.05
C GLU A 154 5.38 -20.33 -10.50
N HIS A 155 4.70 -19.64 -11.42
CA HIS A 155 5.10 -18.31 -11.91
C HIS A 155 5.13 -17.27 -10.79
N CYS A 156 4.12 -17.26 -9.92
CA CYS A 156 4.07 -16.34 -8.78
C CYS A 156 5.11 -16.70 -7.72
N ARG A 157 5.33 -17.99 -7.45
CA ARG A 157 6.33 -18.49 -6.49
C ARG A 157 7.76 -18.15 -6.92
N ALA A 158 8.04 -18.16 -8.22
CA ALA A 158 9.35 -17.73 -8.75
C ALA A 158 9.68 -16.25 -8.42
N GLN A 159 8.66 -15.43 -8.13
CA GLN A 159 8.79 -14.03 -7.72
C GLN A 159 8.75 -13.84 -6.19
N ALA A 160 8.70 -14.92 -5.41
CA ALA A 160 8.74 -14.85 -3.96
C ALA A 160 10.14 -14.47 -3.46
N PHE A 161 10.19 -13.98 -2.22
CA PHE A 161 11.44 -13.65 -1.54
C PHE A 161 11.89 -14.82 -0.66
N VAL A 162 13.20 -14.95 -0.48
CA VAL A 162 13.78 -15.85 0.52
C VAL A 162 14.41 -15.00 1.60
N CYS A 163 14.26 -15.40 2.87
CA CYS A 163 14.92 -14.70 3.96
C CYS A 163 16.42 -14.97 3.94
N GLU A 164 17.23 -13.91 3.76
CA GLU A 164 18.69 -14.02 3.76
C GLU A 164 19.33 -14.01 5.16
N LEU A 165 18.51 -14.02 6.21
CA LEU A 165 18.94 -13.92 7.61
C LEU A 165 18.83 -15.25 8.37
N CYS A 166 18.31 -16.29 7.73
CA CYS A 166 18.17 -17.64 8.28
C CYS A 166 18.28 -18.69 7.17
N ASP A 167 18.45 -19.95 7.56
CA ASP A 167 18.61 -21.07 6.62
C ASP A 167 17.29 -21.70 6.15
N GLU A 168 16.15 -21.11 6.51
CA GLU A 168 14.79 -21.57 6.11
C GLU A 168 14.49 -21.23 4.63
N LYS A 169 15.30 -21.73 3.68
CA LYS A 169 15.21 -21.38 2.25
C LYS A 169 13.92 -21.81 1.54
N ASN A 170 13.23 -22.81 2.09
CA ASN A 170 11.97 -23.30 1.54
C ASN A 170 10.76 -22.47 1.99
N ASP A 171 10.93 -21.58 2.96
CA ASP A 171 9.87 -20.70 3.44
C ASP A 171 9.80 -19.42 2.59
N LEU A 172 8.99 -19.49 1.54
CA LEU A 172 8.81 -18.41 0.58
C LEU A 172 8.02 -17.25 1.19
N LEU A 173 8.59 -16.06 1.09
CA LEU A 173 8.03 -14.84 1.65
C LEU A 173 7.33 -14.02 0.57
N PHE A 174 6.11 -13.59 0.89
CA PHE A 174 5.31 -12.73 0.02
C PHE A 174 4.95 -11.42 0.73
N PRO A 175 4.91 -10.28 0.01
CA PRO A 175 4.60 -8.98 0.62
C PRO A 175 3.23 -8.92 1.30
N PHE A 176 2.25 -9.74 0.89
CA PHE A 176 0.92 -9.80 1.53
C PHE A 176 0.92 -10.56 2.86
N GLN A 177 2.01 -11.21 3.26
CA GLN A 177 2.13 -11.89 4.56
C GLN A 177 2.46 -10.89 5.69
N VAL A 178 1.73 -9.78 5.76
CA VAL A 178 2.00 -8.58 6.60
C VAL A 178 2.28 -8.89 8.07
N ALA A 179 1.71 -9.96 8.63
CA ALA A 179 1.93 -10.35 10.02
C ALA A 179 3.26 -11.09 10.25
N TYR A 180 3.82 -11.70 9.20
CA TYR A 180 4.93 -12.65 9.25
C TYR A 180 6.24 -12.07 8.69
N VAL A 181 6.14 -11.16 7.72
CA VAL A 181 7.30 -10.56 7.04
C VAL A 181 7.55 -9.13 7.48
N ASP A 182 8.80 -8.72 7.42
CA ASP A 182 9.28 -7.35 7.52
C ASP A 182 9.86 -6.95 6.15
N ARG A 183 9.46 -5.78 5.67
CA ARG A 183 9.88 -5.23 4.37
C ARG A 183 10.87 -4.10 4.59
N CYS A 184 12.05 -4.20 3.99
CA CYS A 184 13.02 -3.12 4.01
C CYS A 184 12.47 -1.88 3.27
N GLU A 185 12.49 -0.72 3.95
CA GLU A 185 11.99 0.54 3.41
C GLU A 185 12.81 1.07 2.22
N GLU A 186 14.11 0.74 2.16
CA GLU A 186 15.00 1.19 1.09
C GLU A 186 14.90 0.31 -0.17
N CYS A 187 15.12 -1.00 -0.04
CA CYS A 187 15.24 -1.91 -1.19
C CYS A 187 14.02 -2.81 -1.43
N GLY A 188 13.03 -2.77 -0.53
CA GLY A 188 11.83 -3.60 -0.62
C GLY A 188 12.03 -5.09 -0.38
N SER A 189 13.25 -5.56 -0.02
CA SER A 189 13.49 -6.97 0.31
C SER A 189 12.67 -7.41 1.52
N LEU A 190 12.26 -8.68 1.53
CA LEU A 190 11.53 -9.26 2.65
C LEU A 190 12.43 -10.13 3.52
N SER A 191 12.13 -10.13 4.81
CA SER A 191 12.70 -11.06 5.78
C SER A 191 11.61 -11.48 6.76
N HIS A 192 11.79 -12.60 7.46
CA HIS A 192 10.88 -12.92 8.55
C HIS A 192 10.93 -11.82 9.61
N LYS A 193 9.79 -11.51 10.21
CA LYS A 193 9.70 -10.50 11.27
C LYS A 193 10.64 -10.78 12.44
N LYS A 194 10.76 -12.06 12.85
CA LYS A 194 11.72 -12.53 13.86
C LYS A 194 13.17 -12.20 13.49
N CYS A 195 13.54 -12.45 12.22
CA CYS A 195 14.88 -12.23 11.70
C CYS A 195 15.20 -10.74 11.58
N ALA A 196 14.23 -9.93 11.14
CA ALA A 196 14.36 -8.48 11.07
C ALA A 196 14.57 -7.84 12.45
N ILE A 197 13.80 -8.25 13.46
CA ILE A 197 13.96 -7.75 14.84
C ILE A 197 15.36 -8.08 15.36
N LYS A 198 15.84 -9.33 15.17
CA LYS A 198 17.20 -9.72 15.56
C LYS A 198 18.25 -8.87 14.83
N ARG A 199 18.12 -8.70 13.52
CA ARG A 199 19.02 -7.87 12.71
C ARG A 199 19.07 -6.42 13.20
N GLN A 200 17.91 -5.83 13.49
CA GLN A 200 17.81 -4.45 14.00
C GLN A 200 18.42 -4.33 15.39
N LYS A 201 18.21 -5.31 16.27
CA LYS A 201 18.83 -5.39 17.60
C LYS A 201 20.36 -5.48 17.53
N ASP A 202 20.89 -6.23 16.57
CA ASP A 202 22.32 -6.35 16.31
C ASP A 202 22.90 -5.14 15.55
N GLU A 203 22.10 -4.10 15.27
CA GLU A 203 22.47 -2.91 14.46
C GLU A 203 23.03 -3.25 13.07
N LYS A 204 22.62 -4.40 12.51
CA LYS A 204 23.10 -4.86 11.20
C LYS A 204 22.27 -4.25 10.06
N PRO A 205 22.91 -3.82 8.95
CA PRO A 205 22.20 -3.31 7.78
C PRO A 205 21.42 -4.42 7.08
N CYS A 206 20.47 -4.03 6.22
CA CYS A 206 19.82 -4.99 5.33
C CYS A 206 20.87 -5.66 4.41
N PRO A 207 20.96 -7.00 4.36
CA PRO A 207 21.95 -7.69 3.53
C PRO A 207 21.89 -7.32 2.04
N LYS A 208 20.67 -7.13 1.50
CA LYS A 208 20.48 -6.70 0.11
C LYS A 208 20.93 -5.25 -0.11
N CYS A 209 20.61 -4.32 0.80
CA CYS A 209 21.09 -2.93 0.70
C CYS A 209 22.63 -2.88 0.76
N LEU A 210 23.26 -3.69 1.63
CA LEU A 210 24.71 -3.78 1.71
C LEU A 210 25.31 -4.25 0.37
N ARG A 211 24.76 -5.31 -0.23
CA ARG A 211 25.21 -5.77 -1.57
C ARG A 211 24.98 -4.72 -2.66
N ILE A 212 23.83 -4.05 -2.66
CA ILE A 212 23.54 -2.97 -3.63
C ILE A 212 24.59 -1.86 -3.50
N ARG A 213 24.90 -1.43 -2.27
CA ARG A 213 25.90 -0.39 -2.00
C ARG A 213 27.29 -0.80 -2.46
N GLN A 214 27.74 -2.01 -2.10
CA GLN A 214 29.03 -2.55 -2.54
C GLN A 214 29.13 -2.65 -4.06
N ASN A 215 28.06 -3.05 -4.74
CA ASN A 215 28.04 -3.11 -6.20
C ASN A 215 28.09 -1.70 -6.83
N LEU A 216 27.37 -0.73 -6.28
CA LEU A 216 27.42 0.67 -6.73
C LEU A 216 28.82 1.28 -6.53
N GLU A 217 29.47 1.02 -5.40
CA GLU A 217 30.84 1.45 -5.13
C GLU A 217 31.83 0.86 -6.14
N ARG A 218 31.74 -0.45 -6.42
CA ARG A 218 32.58 -1.09 -7.46
C ARG A 218 32.38 -0.44 -8.82
N HIS A 219 31.12 -0.20 -9.24
CA HIS A 219 30.85 0.45 -10.53
C HIS A 219 31.37 1.89 -10.59
N ARG A 220 31.31 2.64 -9.48
CA ARG A 220 31.91 3.98 -9.40
C ARG A 220 33.41 3.93 -9.55
N CYS A 221 34.09 3.05 -8.80
CA CYS A 221 35.54 2.87 -8.94
C CYS A 221 35.91 2.50 -10.38
N TYR A 222 35.19 1.58 -11.04
CA TYR A 222 35.45 1.28 -12.46
C TYR A 222 35.26 2.51 -13.37
N SER A 223 34.24 3.33 -13.14
CA SER A 223 34.05 4.57 -13.92
C SER A 223 35.15 5.60 -13.66
N GLU A 224 35.58 5.78 -12.41
CA GLU A 224 36.67 6.69 -12.04
C GLU A 224 38.00 6.20 -12.62
N TRP A 225 38.32 4.91 -12.48
CA TRP A 225 39.48 4.28 -13.11
C TRP A 225 39.48 4.51 -14.63
N SER A 226 38.34 4.32 -15.31
CA SER A 226 38.26 4.54 -16.76
C SER A 226 38.49 5.99 -17.20
N LEU A 227 38.30 6.97 -16.30
CA LEU A 227 38.53 8.40 -16.56
C LEU A 227 39.92 8.87 -16.12
N THR A 228 40.61 8.13 -15.24
CA THR A 228 41.98 8.45 -14.84
C THR A 228 42.95 8.21 -16.01
N PRO A 229 43.86 9.15 -16.32
CA PRO A 229 44.94 8.94 -17.28
C PRO A 229 45.77 7.69 -16.93
N ILE A 230 46.22 6.95 -17.95
CA ILE A 230 46.94 5.66 -17.79
C ILE A 230 48.14 5.78 -16.84
N GLU A 231 48.87 6.90 -16.87
CA GLU A 231 50.03 7.15 -15.99
C GLU A 231 49.66 7.14 -14.50
N GLN A 232 48.45 7.59 -14.14
CA GLN A 232 47.93 7.57 -12.77
C GLN A 232 47.34 6.21 -12.38
N GLN A 233 46.81 5.44 -13.33
CA GLN A 233 46.32 4.08 -13.09
C GLN A 233 47.45 3.14 -12.64
N VAL A 234 48.64 3.27 -13.25
CA VAL A 234 49.82 2.46 -12.89
C VAL A 234 50.28 2.72 -11.45
N THR A 235 50.23 3.98 -11.00
CA THR A 235 50.59 4.36 -9.61
C THR A 235 49.56 3.89 -8.58
N MET A 236 48.28 3.83 -8.97
CA MET A 236 47.22 3.26 -8.11
C MET A 236 47.30 1.74 -7.99
N MET A 237 47.76 1.02 -9.02
CA MET A 237 47.95 -0.45 -8.94
C MET A 237 49.11 -0.84 -8.03
N SER A 238 50.20 -0.05 -7.98
CA SER A 238 51.34 -0.35 -7.10
C SER A 238 51.03 -0.19 -5.62
N SER A 239 50.02 0.60 -5.25
CA SER A 239 49.63 0.85 -3.85
C SER A 239 48.58 -0.13 -3.30
N LEU A 240 48.04 -1.04 -4.13
CA LEU A 240 47.13 -2.11 -3.71
C LEU A 240 47.84 -3.43 -3.37
N ASN A 241 49.14 -3.51 -3.64
CA ASN A 241 49.96 -4.72 -3.41
C ASN A 241 50.88 -4.64 -2.16
N ASP A 242 50.78 -3.56 -1.38
CA ASP A 242 51.38 -3.42 -0.04
C ASP A 242 50.28 -3.50 1.04
#